data_AF-A0A2S6IDH7-F1
#
_entry.id   AF-A0A2S6IDH7-F1
#
_cell.length_a   1.000
_cell.length_b   1.000
_cell.length_c   1.000
_cell.angle_alpha   90.00
_cell.angle_beta   90.00
_cell.angle_gamma   90.00
#
_symmetry.space_group_name_H-M   'P 1'
#
loop_
_entity.id
_entity.type
_entity.pdbx_description
1 polymer ?
#
loop_
_entity_poly.entity_id
_entity_poly.type
_entity_poly.pdbx_seq_one_letter_code
_entity_poly.pdbx_strand_id
1 'polypeptide(L)'
;MFLRALLKGAIAFPLTLVGVHLIAESQSPGDGLPWWVLLIDLVPFVLAWRWGVAVGRRNIEELQHGYTTHVLTFGQFHIGGGSHVRDTDAGPPWDYSGTWVLHRDGRVKSAPQPGHDPPGLYPSPARPDAYELWTGASWTGYYPT
;
A
#
# COMPACT_ATOMS: atom_id res chain seq x y z
N MET A 1 12.86 -5.13 1.12
CA MET A 1 12.01 -4.71 -0.02
C MET A 1 11.69 -3.22 0.05
N PHE A 2 11.27 -2.71 1.21
CA PHE A 2 11.13 -1.27 1.53
C PHE A 2 12.37 -0.43 1.13
N LEU A 3 13.58 -0.91 1.47
CA LEU A 3 14.84 -0.21 1.18
C LEU A 3 15.06 0.10 -0.31
N ARG A 4 14.69 -0.81 -1.23
CA ARG A 4 14.88 -0.60 -2.68
C ARG A 4 13.87 0.39 -3.27
N ALA A 5 12.68 0.51 -2.68
CA ALA A 5 11.66 1.47 -3.09
C ALA A 5 11.94 2.86 -2.51
N LEU A 6 12.37 2.92 -1.24
CA LEU A 6 12.95 4.13 -0.63
C LEU A 6 14.15 4.62 -1.42
N LEU A 7 15.07 3.74 -1.84
CA LEU A 7 16.18 4.10 -2.72
C LEU A 7 15.70 4.67 -4.05
N LYS A 8 14.69 4.07 -4.70
CA LYS A 8 14.16 4.60 -5.97
C LYS A 8 13.49 5.97 -5.81
N GLY A 9 12.68 6.16 -4.77
CA GLY A 9 12.06 7.45 -4.45
C GLY A 9 13.10 8.50 -4.02
N ALA A 10 14.06 8.11 -3.18
CA ALA A 10 15.15 8.94 -2.71
C ALA A 10 16.21 9.22 -3.78
N ILE A 11 16.19 8.53 -4.94
CA ILE A 11 17.00 8.86 -6.11
C ILE A 11 16.19 9.73 -7.08
N ALA A 12 14.93 9.37 -7.35
CA ALA A 12 14.07 10.12 -8.27
C ALA A 12 13.81 11.55 -7.78
N PHE A 13 13.54 11.74 -6.49
CA PHE A 13 13.24 13.05 -5.90
C PHE A 13 14.40 14.06 -5.94
N PRO A 14 15.64 13.73 -5.54
CA PRO A 14 16.76 14.65 -5.72
C PRO A 14 17.13 14.85 -7.19
N LEU A 15 16.96 13.85 -8.06
CA LEU A 15 17.20 14.04 -9.50
C LEU A 15 16.20 15.01 -10.13
N THR A 16 14.92 14.96 -9.74
CA THR A 16 13.94 15.96 -10.18
C THR A 16 14.28 17.33 -9.62
N LEU A 17 14.63 17.45 -8.33
CA LEU A 17 15.04 18.72 -7.71
C LEU A 17 16.29 19.33 -8.38
N VAL A 18 17.31 18.52 -8.68
CA VAL A 18 18.51 18.97 -9.40
C VAL A 18 18.15 19.44 -10.80
N GLY A 19 17.27 18.70 -11.51
CA GLY A 19 16.75 19.13 -12.80
C GLY A 19 16.05 20.49 -12.72
N VAL A 20 15.13 20.68 -11.78
CA VAL A 20 14.42 21.95 -11.55
C VAL A 20 15.40 23.07 -11.22
N HIS A 21 16.40 22.81 -10.38
CA HIS A 21 17.38 23.81 -9.97
C HIS A 21 18.26 24.26 -11.15
N LEU A 22 18.77 23.33 -11.96
CA LEU A 22 19.55 23.63 -13.16
C LEU A 22 18.74 24.41 -14.20
N ILE A 23 17.44 24.12 -14.32
CA ILE A 23 16.53 24.87 -15.19
C ILE A 23 16.33 26.29 -14.67
N ALA A 24 16.13 26.46 -13.36
CA ALA A 24 15.96 27.76 -12.72
C ALA A 24 17.22 28.64 -12.82
N GLU A 25 18.42 28.08 -12.66
CA GLU A 25 19.70 28.79 -12.83
C GLU A 25 19.96 29.21 -14.28
N SER A 26 19.44 28.46 -15.25
CA SER A 26 19.62 28.76 -16.68
C SER A 26 18.75 29.92 -17.19
N GLN A 27 17.78 30.38 -16.39
CA GLN A 27 16.80 31.40 -16.80
C GLN A 27 17.22 32.81 -16.38
N SER A 28 16.84 33.80 -17.20
CA SER A 28 17.11 35.19 -16.91
C SER A 28 16.21 35.68 -15.75
N PRO A 29 16.68 36.61 -14.90
CA PRO A 29 15.86 37.17 -13.84
C PRO A 29 14.59 37.81 -14.42
N GLY A 30 13.42 37.22 -14.16
CA GLY A 30 12.11 37.71 -14.63
C GLY A 30 11.31 36.71 -15.46
N ASP A 31 11.94 35.66 -15.99
CA ASP A 31 11.22 34.55 -16.60
C ASP A 31 10.66 33.63 -15.51
N GLY A 32 9.35 33.40 -15.53
CA GLY A 32 8.70 32.43 -14.65
C GLY A 32 9.09 31.00 -15.03
N LEU A 33 9.05 30.09 -14.06
CA LEU A 33 9.30 28.67 -14.31
C LEU A 33 8.35 28.13 -15.40
N PRO A 34 8.88 27.41 -16.41
CA PRO A 34 8.06 26.87 -17.47
C PRO A 34 7.08 25.83 -16.91
N TRP A 35 5.84 25.85 -17.43
CA TRP A 35 4.76 24.97 -16.99
C TRP A 35 5.09 23.46 -17.04
N TRP A 36 6.00 23.04 -17.92
CA TRP A 36 6.42 21.64 -18.04
C TRP A 36 7.30 21.15 -16.88
N VAL A 37 7.89 22.07 -16.09
CA VAL A 37 8.64 21.72 -14.86
C VAL A 37 7.72 21.07 -13.85
N LEU A 38 6.47 21.55 -13.74
CA LEU A 38 5.44 20.96 -12.87
C LEU A 38 5.11 19.52 -13.29
N LEU A 39 5.20 19.18 -14.58
CA LEU A 39 4.97 17.81 -15.05
C LEU A 39 6.12 16.88 -14.64
N ILE A 40 7.35 17.36 -14.64
CA ILE A 40 8.52 16.58 -14.20
C ILE A 40 8.43 16.30 -12.69
N ASP A 41 8.03 17.30 -11.91
CA ASP A 41 7.85 17.13 -10.46
C ASP A 41 6.75 16.13 -10.10
N LEU A 42 5.75 15.91 -10.97
CA LEU A 42 4.70 14.90 -10.76
C LEU A 42 5.17 13.46 -10.99
N VAL A 43 6.23 13.24 -11.77
CA VAL A 43 6.75 11.90 -12.09
C VAL A 43 7.02 11.03 -10.85
N PRO A 44 7.76 11.47 -9.82
CA PRO A 44 8.01 10.66 -8.63
C PRO A 44 6.72 10.28 -7.89
N PHE A 45 5.73 11.19 -7.83
CA PHE A 45 4.43 10.91 -7.19
C PHE A 45 3.63 9.85 -7.95
N VAL A 46 3.58 9.93 -9.28
CA VAL A 46 2.91 8.94 -10.12
C VAL A 46 3.59 7.57 -10.00
N LEU A 47 4.92 7.53 -9.97
CA LEU A 47 5.66 6.28 -9.79
C LEU A 47 5.43 5.68 -8.40
N ALA A 48 5.46 6.50 -7.35
CA ALA A 48 5.16 6.07 -5.99
C ALA A 48 3.74 5.50 -5.87
N TRP A 49 2.76 6.19 -6.46
CA TRP A 49 1.36 5.75 -6.49
C TRP A 49 1.20 4.41 -7.21
N ARG A 50 1.68 4.29 -8.45
CA ARG A 50 1.60 3.04 -9.23
C ARG A 50 2.29 1.88 -8.51
N TRP A 51 3.40 2.15 -7.83
CA TRP A 51 4.10 1.14 -7.06
C TRP A 51 3.30 0.70 -5.83
N GLY A 52 2.73 1.64 -5.06
CA GLY A 52 1.85 1.33 -3.93
C GLY A 52 0.68 0.44 -4.36
N VAL A 53 0.07 0.76 -5.50
CA VAL A 53 -1.00 -0.05 -6.12
C VAL A 53 -0.51 -1.43 -6.55
N ALA A 54 0.70 -1.57 -7.08
CA ALA A 54 1.23 -2.89 -7.43
C ALA A 54 1.53 -3.75 -6.18
N VAL A 55 2.07 -3.14 -5.11
CA VAL A 55 2.39 -3.83 -3.86
C VAL A 55 1.13 -4.32 -3.18
N GLY A 56 0.11 -3.47 -3.03
CA GLY A 56 -1.12 -3.89 -2.38
C GLY A 56 -1.86 -4.98 -3.17
N ARG A 57 -1.81 -4.97 -4.52
CA ARG A 57 -2.51 -5.96 -5.34
C ARG A 57 -1.89 -7.33 -5.10
N ARG A 58 -0.57 -7.36 -5.16
CA ARG A 58 0.21 -8.55 -4.83
C ARG A 58 -0.05 -9.03 -3.40
N ASN A 59 -0.16 -8.13 -2.43
CA ASN A 59 -0.46 -8.53 -1.05
C ASN A 59 -1.85 -9.18 -0.97
N ILE A 60 -2.87 -8.59 -1.58
CA ILE A 60 -4.22 -9.17 -1.62
C ILE A 60 -4.20 -10.55 -2.30
N GLU A 61 -3.49 -10.71 -3.41
CA GLU A 61 -3.33 -12.00 -4.09
C GLU A 61 -2.63 -13.04 -3.19
N GLU A 62 -1.57 -12.65 -2.48
CA GLU A 62 -0.87 -13.54 -1.55
C GLU A 62 -1.79 -13.97 -0.39
N LEU A 63 -2.56 -13.05 0.18
CA LEU A 63 -3.50 -13.32 1.26
C LEU A 63 -4.65 -14.24 0.85
N GLN A 64 -5.13 -14.15 -0.40
CA GLN A 64 -6.10 -15.10 -0.95
C GLN A 64 -5.56 -16.55 -0.97
N HIS A 65 -4.24 -16.72 -0.96
CA HIS A 65 -3.57 -18.01 -0.85
C HIS A 65 -3.15 -18.38 0.58
N GLY A 66 -3.51 -17.57 1.59
CA GLY A 66 -3.25 -17.83 3.01
C GLY A 66 -1.82 -17.54 3.47
N TYR A 67 -1.05 -16.79 2.68
CA TYR A 67 0.31 -16.38 3.04
C TYR A 67 0.60 -14.92 2.70
N THR A 68 1.74 -14.42 3.15
CA THR A 68 2.29 -13.14 2.69
C THR A 68 3.81 -13.22 2.61
N THR A 69 4.40 -12.54 1.63
CA THR A 69 5.86 -12.33 1.57
C THR A 69 6.29 -11.06 2.29
N HIS A 70 5.32 -10.28 2.78
CA HIS A 70 5.54 -9.04 3.51
C HIS A 70 5.62 -9.32 5.02
N VAL A 71 6.65 -8.77 5.66
CA VAL A 71 6.81 -8.83 7.12
C VAL A 71 6.16 -7.58 7.68
N LEU A 72 4.85 -7.65 7.91
CA LEU A 72 4.07 -6.57 8.48
C LEU A 72 3.30 -7.18 9.65
N THR A 73 3.46 -6.63 10.85
CA THR A 73 2.54 -6.95 11.95
C THR A 73 1.21 -6.27 11.70
N PHE A 74 1.27 -5.02 11.20
CA PHE A 74 0.13 -4.22 10.79
C PHE A 74 0.37 -3.59 9.42
N GLY A 75 -0.65 -3.58 8.57
CA GLY A 75 -0.59 -2.96 7.25
C GLY A 75 -1.94 -2.49 6.75
N GLN A 76 -1.94 -1.49 5.88
CA GLN A 76 -3.15 -1.01 5.19
C GLN A 76 -2.85 -0.95 3.70
N PHE A 77 -3.48 -1.84 2.93
CA PHE A 77 -3.37 -1.83 1.47
C PHE A 77 -4.75 -1.64 0.88
N HIS A 78 -5.05 -0.39 0.52
CA HIS A 78 -6.28 -0.04 -0.16
C HIS A 78 -5.98 0.14 -1.66
N ILE A 79 -6.51 -0.76 -2.50
CA ILE A 79 -6.47 -0.60 -3.96
C ILE A 79 -7.87 -0.77 -4.48
N GLY A 80 -8.42 0.31 -5.05
CA GLY A 80 -9.71 0.30 -5.74
C GLY A 80 -10.83 -0.09 -4.79
N GLY A 81 -11.51 0.92 -4.23
CA GLY A 81 -12.64 0.74 -3.34
C GLY A 81 -13.68 -0.22 -3.94
N GLY A 82 -13.80 -1.40 -3.34
CA GLY A 82 -15.01 -2.20 -3.44
C GLY A 82 -16.09 -1.52 -2.61
N SER A 83 -17.33 -1.52 -3.11
CA SER A 83 -18.51 -0.80 -2.62
C SER A 83 -19.00 -1.18 -1.20
N HIS A 84 -18.18 -1.84 -0.39
CA HIS A 84 -18.52 -2.32 0.95
C HIS A 84 -17.52 -1.92 2.04
N VAL A 85 -16.44 -1.22 1.70
CA VAL A 85 -15.55 -0.63 2.70
C VAL A 85 -15.99 0.82 2.90
N ARG A 86 -16.85 1.06 3.89
CA ARG A 86 -17.35 2.39 4.18
C ARG A 86 -16.23 3.29 4.70
N ASP A 87 -16.09 4.43 4.05
CA ASP A 87 -15.24 5.58 4.37
C ASP A 87 -15.10 5.82 5.87
N THR A 88 -13.96 5.43 6.41
CA THR A 88 -13.31 6.16 7.50
C THR A 88 -11.90 6.44 6.99
N ASP A 89 -11.34 7.62 7.28
CA ASP A 89 -10.13 8.18 6.65
C ASP A 89 -8.83 7.33 6.75
N ALA A 90 -8.89 6.13 7.34
CA ALA A 90 -7.84 5.11 7.20
C ALA A 90 -8.32 3.65 7.33
N GLY A 91 -9.54 3.36 7.82
CA GLY A 91 -9.97 1.99 8.15
C GLY A 91 -9.14 1.33 9.28
N PRO A 92 -9.54 0.14 9.79
CA PRO A 92 -8.74 -0.59 10.76
C PRO A 92 -7.46 -1.18 10.12
N PRO A 93 -6.31 -1.21 10.85
CA PRO A 93 -5.10 -1.85 10.34
C PRO A 93 -5.32 -3.36 10.22
N TRP A 94 -4.73 -3.98 9.20
CA TRP A 94 -4.83 -5.43 9.01
C TRP A 94 -3.83 -6.12 9.94
N ASP A 95 -4.29 -7.09 10.72
CA ASP A 95 -3.48 -7.93 11.59
C ASP A 95 -3.08 -9.22 10.85
N TYR A 96 -1.79 -9.35 10.54
CA TYR A 96 -1.25 -10.49 9.82
C TYR A 96 -0.81 -11.63 10.74
N SER A 97 -1.08 -11.55 12.04
CA SER A 97 -0.65 -12.55 13.03
C SER A 97 -1.16 -13.95 12.72
N GLY A 98 -2.34 -14.06 12.09
CA GLY A 98 -2.91 -15.33 11.61
C GLY A 98 -2.38 -15.83 10.26
N THR A 99 -1.39 -15.17 9.64
CA THR A 99 -0.94 -15.44 8.26
C THR A 99 0.44 -16.11 8.22
N TRP A 100 0.65 -17.05 7.30
CA TRP A 100 1.99 -17.58 7.01
C TRP A 100 2.86 -16.50 6.38
N VAL A 101 4.06 -16.27 6.92
CA VAL A 101 5.03 -15.38 6.27
C VAL A 101 6.05 -16.23 5.53
N LEU A 102 6.20 -15.98 4.23
CA LEU A 102 7.14 -16.68 3.37
C LEU A 102 8.29 -15.77 2.95
N HIS A 103 9.46 -16.37 2.74
CA HIS A 103 10.52 -15.78 1.94
C HIS A 103 10.09 -15.77 0.46
N ARG A 104 10.76 -14.93 -0.35
CA ARG A 104 10.49 -14.87 -1.81
C ARG A 104 10.80 -16.16 -2.56
N ASP A 105 11.63 -17.02 -1.98
CA ASP A 105 11.95 -18.35 -2.50
C ASP A 105 10.94 -19.43 -2.05
N GLY A 106 9.85 -19.03 -1.39
CA GLY A 106 8.77 -19.90 -0.92
C GLY A 106 9.04 -20.58 0.43
N ARG A 107 10.22 -20.39 1.02
CA ARG A 107 10.51 -20.96 2.35
C ARG A 107 9.69 -20.27 3.41
N VAL A 108 9.21 -21.03 4.39
CA VAL A 108 8.52 -20.47 5.56
C VAL A 108 9.49 -19.62 6.37
N LYS A 109 9.10 -18.38 6.62
CA LYS A 109 9.77 -17.46 7.53
C LYS A 109 9.15 -17.48 8.93
N SER A 110 7.82 -17.48 9.01
CA SER A 110 7.09 -17.64 10.28
C SER A 110 5.72 -18.28 10.06
N ALA A 111 5.28 -19.02 11.07
CA ALA A 111 3.95 -19.62 11.13
C ALA A 111 2.91 -18.63 11.72
N PRO A 112 1.62 -18.84 11.43
CA PRO A 112 0.52 -18.14 12.10
C PRO A 112 0.57 -18.31 13.62
N GLN A 113 0.16 -17.27 14.33
CA GLN A 113 -0.11 -17.35 15.76
C GLN A 113 -1.39 -18.15 16.00
N PRO A 114 -1.37 -19.15 16.90
CA PRO A 114 -2.59 -19.87 17.27
C PRO A 114 -3.68 -18.92 17.77
N GLY A 115 -4.93 -19.18 17.39
CA GLY A 115 -6.09 -18.39 17.81
C GLY A 115 -6.28 -17.06 17.08
N HIS A 116 -5.48 -16.77 16.04
CA HIS A 116 -5.64 -15.59 15.20
C HIS A 116 -6.03 -16.00 13.78
N ASP A 117 -7.14 -15.47 13.28
CA ASP A 117 -7.56 -15.67 11.90
C ASP A 117 -6.84 -14.69 10.96
N PRO A 118 -6.34 -15.13 9.79
CA PRO A 118 -5.71 -14.24 8.83
C PRO A 118 -6.69 -13.22 8.24
N PRO A 119 -6.23 -12.06 7.77
CA PRO A 119 -7.08 -11.13 7.01
C PRO A 119 -7.61 -11.77 5.72
N GLY A 120 -8.88 -11.53 5.40
CA GLY A 120 -9.50 -12.11 4.21
C GLY A 120 -11.01 -11.91 4.13
N LEU A 121 -11.64 -12.55 3.16
CA LEU A 121 -13.10 -12.59 3.06
C LEU A 121 -13.67 -13.76 3.86
N TYR A 122 -14.54 -13.46 4.81
CA TYR A 122 -15.17 -14.44 5.70
C TYR A 122 -16.70 -14.26 5.68
N PRO A 123 -17.48 -15.29 6.05
CA PRO A 123 -18.93 -15.17 6.17
C PRO A 123 -19.32 -14.05 7.14
N SER A 124 -20.14 -13.11 6.68
CA SER A 124 -20.54 -11.94 7.44
C SER A 124 -21.26 -12.34 8.73
N PRO A 125 -20.93 -11.71 9.88
CA PRO A 125 -21.61 -11.98 11.14
C PRO A 125 -23.00 -11.33 11.21
N ALA A 126 -23.29 -10.30 10.39
CA ALA A 126 -24.58 -9.60 10.42
C ALA A 126 -25.43 -9.77 9.16
N ARG A 127 -24.86 -10.22 8.04
CA ARG A 127 -25.58 -10.45 6.79
C ARG A 127 -25.49 -11.93 6.40
N PRO A 128 -26.56 -12.71 6.65
CA PRO A 128 -26.64 -14.09 6.17
C PRO A 128 -26.35 -14.15 4.66
N ASP A 129 -25.57 -15.15 4.25
CA ASP A 129 -25.16 -15.40 2.86
C ASP A 129 -24.27 -14.32 2.19
N ALA A 130 -23.77 -13.36 2.96
CA ALA A 130 -22.78 -12.39 2.48
C ALA A 130 -21.37 -12.72 2.97
N TYR A 131 -20.36 -12.35 2.18
CA TYR A 131 -18.97 -12.32 2.61
C TYR A 131 -18.55 -10.89 2.92
N GLU A 132 -17.82 -10.70 4.00
CA GLU A 132 -17.26 -9.42 4.43
C GLU A 132 -15.76 -9.53 4.66
N LEU A 133 -15.08 -8.39 4.58
CA LEU A 133 -13.65 -8.31 4.82
C LEU A 133 -13.38 -8.32 6.33
N TRP A 134 -12.73 -9.39 6.78
CA TRP A 134 -12.10 -9.51 8.09
C TRP A 134 -10.66 -9.02 7.99
N THR A 135 -10.27 -8.10 8.87
CA THR A 135 -8.93 -7.50 8.85
C THR A 135 -7.89 -8.29 9.64
N GLY A 136 -8.24 -9.42 10.24
CA GLY A 136 -7.39 -10.10 11.23
C GLY A 136 -7.71 -9.71 12.67
N ALA A 137 -8.34 -8.55 12.89
CA ALA A 137 -8.75 -8.07 14.20
C ALA A 137 -10.22 -7.61 14.26
N SER A 138 -10.79 -7.15 13.14
CA SER A 138 -12.16 -6.66 13.07
C SER A 138 -12.79 -6.81 11.68
N TRP A 139 -14.11 -6.84 11.64
CA TRP A 139 -14.87 -6.70 10.41
C TRP A 139 -14.85 -5.26 9.93
N THR A 140 -14.51 -5.02 8.66
CA THR A 140 -14.57 -3.68 8.09
C THR A 140 -16.01 -3.18 8.07
N GLY A 141 -16.25 -1.93 8.49
CA GLY A 141 -17.57 -1.31 8.50
C GLY A 141 -18.40 -1.51 9.78
N TYR A 142 -17.85 -2.17 10.81
CA TYR A 142 -18.54 -2.42 12.09
C TYR A 142 -18.11 -1.48 13.23
N TYR A 143 -17.45 -0.36 12.91
CA TYR A 143 -17.13 0.65 13.91
C TYR A 143 -18.29 1.64 14.05
N PRO A 144 -18.73 1.98 15.28
CA PRO A 144 -19.63 3.10 15.47
C PRO A 144 -18.94 4.37 14.98
N THR A 145 -19.66 5.13 14.13
CA THR A 145 -19.30 6.51 13.76
C THR A 145 -19.38 7.44 14.96
#